data_AF-A0AB38X8L5-F1
#
_entry.id   AF-A0AB38X8L5-F1
#
_cell.length_a   1.000
_cell.length_b   1.000
_cell.length_c   1.000
_cell.angle_alpha   90.00
_cell.angle_beta   90.00
_cell.angle_gamma   90.00
#
_symmetry.space_group_name_H-M   'P 1'
#
loop_
_entity.id
_entity.type
_entity.pdbx_description
1 polymer ?
#
loop_
_entity_poly.entity_id
_entity_poly.type
_entity_poly.pdbx_seq_one_letter_code
_entity_poly.pdbx_strand_id
1 'polypeptide(L)'
;MVNTILKEADLFCPNSVRINFTIYQLSKNKRTLMTKYKLIEFKTKDNKTTTSLSKKNYTFKLTKKTSTTFSTKVYGTKLNRRLATSGKSYTYTKTKTSPASAYAKKYVKPVMLKKYTEAFDSASTLTAAQKKAYATEYTNTAVKTMINNFNYKA
;
A
#
# COMPACT_ATOMS: atom_id res chain seq x y z
N MET A 1 7.72 -6.44 -13.75
CA MET A 1 6.80 -5.47 -14.43
C MET A 1 5.47 -5.36 -13.70
N VAL A 2 4.76 -6.49 -13.52
CA VAL A 2 3.60 -6.64 -12.64
C VAL A 2 3.95 -6.17 -11.20
N ASN A 3 5.13 -6.56 -10.70
CA ASN A 3 5.63 -6.20 -9.37
C ASN A 3 5.80 -4.68 -9.10
N THR A 4 5.92 -3.81 -10.11
CA THR A 4 6.07 -2.35 -9.92
C THR A 4 4.72 -1.63 -9.87
N ILE A 5 3.77 -2.05 -10.70
CA ILE A 5 2.42 -1.47 -10.78
C ILE A 5 1.59 -1.84 -9.54
N LEU A 6 1.79 -3.06 -9.03
CA LEU A 6 1.10 -3.58 -7.84
C LEU A 6 1.64 -2.99 -6.55
N LYS A 7 2.93 -2.68 -6.57
CA LYS A 7 3.60 -1.86 -5.58
C LYS A 7 2.92 -0.49 -5.50
N GLU A 8 2.79 0.27 -6.59
CA GLU A 8 2.05 1.54 -6.56
C GLU A 8 0.59 1.41 -6.08
N ALA A 9 -0.09 0.31 -6.38
CA ALA A 9 -1.45 0.05 -5.88
C ALA A 9 -1.51 -0.22 -4.35
N ASP A 10 -0.52 -0.91 -3.79
CA ASP A 10 -0.30 -1.11 -2.34
C ASP A 10 -0.11 0.25 -1.62
N LEU A 11 0.54 1.20 -2.30
CA LEU A 11 0.77 2.57 -1.82
C LEU A 11 -0.50 3.42 -1.68
N PHE A 12 -1.55 3.12 -2.46
CA PHE A 12 -2.85 3.77 -2.32
C PHE A 12 -3.70 3.16 -1.20
N CYS A 13 -3.21 2.09 -0.53
CA CYS A 13 -3.82 1.45 0.63
C CYS A 13 -2.89 1.57 1.86
N PRO A 14 -2.70 2.78 2.41
CA PRO A 14 -1.74 3.01 3.51
C PRO A 14 -2.01 2.18 4.77
N ASN A 15 -3.24 1.65 4.94
CA ASN A 15 -3.65 0.87 6.11
C ASN A 15 -3.59 -0.65 5.90
N SER A 16 -2.44 -1.14 5.42
CA SER A 16 -2.25 -2.54 5.03
C SER A 16 -2.93 -2.83 3.70
N VAL A 17 -2.20 -3.35 2.72
CA VAL A 17 -2.18 -4.79 2.49
C VAL A 17 -1.25 -5.11 1.31
N ARG A 18 -0.25 -5.97 1.56
CA ARG A 18 0.50 -6.61 0.47
C ARG A 18 -0.31 -7.69 -0.23
N ILE A 19 -0.09 -7.82 -1.53
CA ILE A 19 -0.85 -8.69 -2.40
C ILE A 19 -0.07 -9.98 -2.69
N ASN A 20 -0.58 -11.15 -2.28
CA ASN A 20 -0.05 -12.46 -2.69
C ASN A 20 -0.81 -12.98 -3.91
N PHE A 21 -0.14 -13.15 -5.04
CA PHE A 21 -0.75 -13.63 -6.27
C PHE A 21 -0.84 -15.15 -6.29
N THR A 22 -2.04 -15.66 -6.53
CA THR A 22 -2.28 -17.10 -6.58
C THR A 22 -2.45 -17.61 -8.00
N ILE A 23 -3.02 -16.81 -8.92
CA ILE A 23 -3.28 -17.24 -10.30
C ILE A 23 -3.15 -16.06 -11.26
N TYR A 24 -2.53 -16.31 -12.42
CA TYR A 24 -2.40 -15.37 -13.53
C TYR A 24 -3.05 -15.94 -14.80
N GLN A 25 -3.96 -15.17 -15.42
CA GLN A 25 -4.57 -15.51 -16.70
C GLN A 25 -4.34 -14.38 -17.69
N LEU A 26 -3.56 -14.66 -18.73
CA LEU A 26 -3.30 -13.72 -19.81
C LEU A 26 -4.35 -13.92 -20.92
N SER A 27 -4.93 -12.84 -21.42
CA SER A 27 -5.84 -12.90 -22.57
C SER A 27 -5.10 -13.35 -23.83
N LYS A 28 -5.81 -13.99 -24.77
CA LYS A 28 -5.25 -14.45 -26.07
C LYS A 28 -4.43 -13.38 -26.80
N ASN A 29 -4.90 -12.13 -26.81
CA ASN A 29 -4.20 -11.00 -27.45
C ASN A 29 -3.09 -10.35 -26.59
N LYS A 30 -2.76 -10.93 -25.43
CA LYS A 30 -1.74 -10.46 -24.47
C LYS A 30 -1.93 -9.02 -23.97
N ARG A 31 -3.12 -8.41 -24.13
CA ARG A 31 -3.41 -7.05 -23.65
C ARG A 31 -3.94 -7.00 -22.23
N THR A 32 -4.54 -8.10 -21.74
CA THR A 32 -5.18 -8.14 -20.43
C THR A 32 -4.60 -9.24 -19.58
N LEU A 33 -4.25 -8.91 -18.34
CA LEU A 33 -3.86 -9.86 -17.31
C LEU A 33 -4.92 -9.83 -16.22
N MET A 34 -5.60 -10.96 -16.03
CA MET A 34 -6.46 -11.18 -14.86
C MET A 34 -5.66 -11.90 -13.80
N THR A 35 -5.76 -11.41 -12.58
CA THR A 35 -4.98 -11.94 -11.48
C THR A 35 -5.84 -12.13 -10.25
N LYS A 36 -5.74 -13.32 -9.65
CA LYS A 36 -6.29 -13.59 -8.33
C LYS A 36 -5.23 -13.35 -7.27
N TYR A 37 -5.65 -12.79 -6.15
CA TYR A 37 -4.76 -12.48 -5.07
C TYR A 37 -5.42 -12.53 -3.71
N LYS A 38 -4.60 -12.73 -2.68
CA LYS A 38 -4.99 -12.61 -1.28
C LYS A 38 -4.30 -11.42 -0.64
N LEU A 39 -5.00 -10.85 0.31
CA LEU A 39 -4.51 -9.79 1.17
C LEU A 39 -3.56 -10.37 2.22
N ILE A 40 -2.37 -9.79 2.42
CA ILE A 40 -1.49 -10.10 3.56
C ILE A 40 -1.87 -9.18 4.73
N GLU A 41 -2.29 -9.79 5.82
CA GLU A 41 -2.65 -9.14 7.07
C GLU A 41 -1.44 -9.12 8.00
N PHE A 42 -1.09 -7.91 8.48
CA PHE A 42 -0.03 -7.70 9.46
C PHE A 42 -0.69 -7.54 10.83
N LYS A 43 -0.29 -8.38 11.79
CA LYS A 43 -0.75 -8.28 13.18
C LYS A 43 0.45 -8.04 14.08
N THR A 44 0.41 -6.94 14.81
CA THR A 44 1.44 -6.62 15.81
C THR A 44 0.92 -7.02 17.18
N LYS A 45 1.67 -7.88 17.86
CA LYS A 45 1.45 -8.25 19.25
C LYS A 45 2.82 -8.30 19.93
N ASP A 46 2.95 -7.72 21.12
CA ASP A 46 4.18 -7.76 21.92
C ASP A 46 5.43 -7.28 21.15
N ASN A 47 5.32 -6.16 20.41
CA ASN A 47 6.35 -5.62 19.51
C ASN A 47 6.86 -6.57 18.42
N LYS A 48 6.20 -7.71 18.20
CA LYS A 48 6.46 -8.64 17.11
C LYS A 48 5.36 -8.50 16.07
N THR A 49 5.78 -8.26 14.83
CA THR A 49 4.86 -8.24 13.69
C THR A 49 4.81 -9.62 13.07
N THR A 50 3.63 -10.24 13.10
CA THR A 50 3.36 -11.51 12.40
C THR A 50 2.60 -11.22 11.11
N THR A 51 2.79 -12.07 10.11
CA THR A 51 2.10 -11.96 8.82
C THR A 51 1.22 -13.18 8.61
N SER A 52 0.01 -12.94 8.09
CA SER A 52 -0.92 -14.01 7.73
C SER A 52 -1.62 -13.68 6.41
N LEU A 53 -2.04 -14.70 5.68
CA LEU A 53 -2.83 -14.52 4.46
C LEU A 53 -4.31 -14.45 4.80
N SER A 54 -4.98 -13.43 4.28
CA SER A 54 -6.42 -13.28 4.38
C SER A 54 -7.14 -14.47 3.73
N LYS A 55 -8.26 -14.87 4.33
CA LYS A 55 -9.08 -15.98 3.82
C LYS A 55 -9.76 -15.64 2.49
N LYS A 56 -9.97 -14.35 2.22
CA LYS A 56 -10.70 -13.87 1.03
C LYS A 56 -9.79 -13.77 -0.20
N ASN A 57 -10.28 -14.32 -1.31
CA ASN A 57 -9.68 -14.13 -2.62
C ASN A 57 -10.25 -12.89 -3.29
N TYR A 58 -9.37 -12.09 -3.88
CA TYR A 58 -9.69 -10.92 -4.67
C TYR A 58 -9.22 -11.13 -6.10
N THR A 59 -9.85 -10.42 -7.02
CA THR A 59 -9.47 -10.44 -8.43
C THR A 59 -9.38 -9.02 -8.94
N PHE A 60 -8.39 -8.75 -9.79
CA PHE A 60 -8.33 -7.52 -10.55
C PHE A 60 -7.91 -7.79 -11.99
N LYS A 61 -8.11 -6.78 -12.83
CA LYS A 61 -7.81 -6.82 -14.26
C LYS A 61 -6.85 -5.69 -14.60
N LEU A 62 -5.64 -6.06 -15.03
CA LEU A 62 -4.67 -5.13 -15.57
C LEU A 62 -4.75 -5.12 -17.10
N THR A 63 -4.98 -3.96 -17.69
CA THR A 63 -5.09 -3.78 -19.14
C THR A 63 -3.94 -2.94 -19.64
N LYS A 64 -3.12 -3.51 -20.52
CA LYS A 64 -2.02 -2.84 -21.21
C LYS A 64 -2.58 -1.78 -22.17
N LYS A 65 -2.19 -0.52 -21.96
CA LYS A 65 -2.55 0.60 -22.84
C LYS A 65 -1.44 0.82 -23.86
N THR A 66 -0.20 1.00 -23.41
CA THR A 66 1.00 1.09 -24.25
C THR A 66 2.08 0.09 -23.78
N SER A 67 3.29 0.17 -24.33
CA SER A 67 4.44 -0.62 -23.84
C SER A 67 4.82 -0.30 -22.39
N THR A 68 4.54 0.93 -21.93
CA THR A 68 4.93 1.45 -20.62
C THR A 68 3.74 1.80 -19.72
N THR A 69 2.51 1.81 -20.23
CA THR A 69 1.33 2.20 -19.45
C THR A 69 0.28 1.10 -19.35
N PHE A 70 -0.34 1.02 -18.19
CA PHE A 70 -1.31 0.00 -17.84
C PHE A 70 -2.45 0.61 -17.05
N SER A 71 -3.63 0.04 -17.16
CA SER A 71 -4.82 0.51 -16.43
C SER A 71 -5.42 -0.61 -15.60
N THR A 72 -5.87 -0.28 -14.41
CA THR A 72 -6.62 -1.20 -13.53
C THR A 72 -7.66 -0.41 -12.75
N LYS A 73 -8.70 -1.11 -12.27
CA LYS A 73 -9.71 -0.51 -11.42
C LYS A 73 -9.34 -0.64 -9.95
N VAL A 74 -9.72 0.38 -9.19
CA VAL A 74 -9.52 0.49 -7.75
C VAL A 74 -10.86 0.73 -7.08
N TYR A 75 -11.13 -0.04 -6.03
CA TYR A 75 -12.34 0.03 -5.22
C TYR A 75 -12.00 0.46 -3.79
N GLY A 76 -12.88 1.23 -3.14
CA GLY A 76 -12.73 1.67 -1.75
C GLY A 76 -12.50 3.16 -1.57
N THR A 77 -12.46 3.60 -0.31
CA THR A 77 -12.21 4.99 0.09
C THR A 77 -10.71 5.27 0.15
N LYS A 78 -10.29 6.54 0.29
CA LYS A 78 -8.88 6.97 0.25
C LYS A 78 -7.94 6.17 1.16
N LEU A 79 -8.42 5.64 2.28
CA LEU A 79 -7.62 4.91 3.27
C LEU A 79 -7.61 3.39 3.05
N ASN A 80 -8.61 2.84 2.35
CA ASN A 80 -8.84 1.39 2.19
C ASN A 80 -9.02 1.01 0.70
N ARG A 81 -8.19 1.58 -0.18
CA ARG A 81 -8.27 1.31 -1.63
C ARG A 81 -7.64 -0.02 -1.96
N ARG A 82 -8.29 -0.83 -2.78
CA ARG A 82 -7.72 -2.08 -3.29
C ARG A 82 -7.95 -2.24 -4.76
N LEU A 83 -7.10 -3.04 -5.40
CA LEU A 83 -7.33 -3.48 -6.77
C LEU A 83 -8.62 -4.30 -6.87
N ALA A 84 -9.35 -4.09 -7.95
CA ALA A 84 -10.64 -4.74 -8.14
C ALA A 84 -10.99 -4.86 -9.63
N THR A 85 -12.04 -5.62 -9.91
CA THR A 85 -12.69 -5.67 -11.22
C THR A 85 -13.73 -4.55 -11.41
N SER A 86 -14.10 -3.85 -10.33
CA SER A 86 -15.06 -2.74 -10.29
C SER A 86 -14.44 -1.49 -9.63
N GLY A 87 -15.13 -0.35 -9.70
CA GLY A 87 -14.64 0.93 -9.18
C GLY A 87 -14.00 1.83 -10.24
N LYS A 88 -13.22 2.82 -9.78
CA LYS A 88 -12.62 3.86 -10.64
C LYS A 88 -11.38 3.32 -11.34
N SER A 89 -11.21 3.68 -12.61
CA SER A 89 -10.03 3.28 -13.41
C SER A 89 -8.86 4.22 -13.16
N TYR A 90 -7.69 3.66 -12.96
CA TYR A 90 -6.42 4.38 -12.82
C TYR A 90 -5.42 3.87 -13.86
N THR A 91 -4.58 4.78 -14.35
CA THR A 91 -3.48 4.48 -15.27
C THR A 91 -2.16 4.61 -14.53
N TYR A 92 -1.30 3.63 -14.73
CA TYR A 92 -0.01 3.48 -14.08
C TYR A 92 1.07 3.38 -15.15
N THR A 93 2.23 3.99 -14.86
CA THR A 93 3.38 4.00 -15.75
C THR A 93 4.49 3.14 -15.16
N LYS A 94 5.13 2.33 -16.01
CA LYS A 94 6.26 1.50 -15.62
C LYS A 94 7.46 2.37 -15.25
N THR A 95 7.90 2.29 -13.99
CA THR A 95 9.13 2.95 -13.51
C THR A 95 10.27 1.95 -13.31
N LYS A 96 11.52 2.40 -13.46
CA LYS A 96 12.73 1.59 -13.16
C LYS A 96 13.01 1.53 -11.66
N THR A 97 12.79 2.65 -10.95
CA THR A 97 13.01 2.80 -9.52
C THR A 97 11.69 2.73 -8.75
N SER A 98 11.76 2.25 -7.50
CA SER A 98 10.58 2.17 -6.62
C SER A 98 10.10 3.58 -6.25
N PRO A 99 8.82 3.90 -6.49
CA PRO A 99 8.25 5.22 -6.14
C PRO A 99 7.87 5.33 -4.66
N ALA A 100 8.01 4.26 -3.87
CA ALA A 100 7.54 4.18 -2.48
C ALA A 100 8.05 5.33 -1.61
N SER A 101 9.34 5.62 -1.65
CA SER A 101 9.95 6.64 -0.79
C SER A 101 9.43 8.04 -1.12
N ALA A 102 9.42 8.41 -2.40
CA ALA A 102 8.94 9.72 -2.86
C ALA A 102 7.46 9.92 -2.50
N TYR A 103 6.63 8.90 -2.74
CA TYR A 103 5.21 8.96 -2.42
C TYR A 103 4.96 8.99 -0.92
N ALA A 104 5.63 8.14 -0.15
CA ALA A 104 5.45 8.06 1.29
C ALA A 104 5.77 9.40 1.96
N LYS A 105 6.85 10.06 1.53
CA LYS A 105 7.19 11.41 1.97
C LYS A 105 6.12 12.44 1.60
N LYS A 106 5.60 12.39 0.37
CA LYS A 106 4.65 13.39 -0.14
C LYS A 106 3.23 13.25 0.43
N TYR A 107 2.73 12.01 0.57
CA TYR A 107 1.31 11.78 0.86
C TYR A 107 1.04 11.07 2.19
N VAL A 108 1.90 10.14 2.61
CA VAL A 108 1.63 9.30 3.79
C VAL A 108 2.15 9.96 5.07
N LYS A 109 3.38 10.49 5.03
CA LYS A 109 4.04 11.11 6.19
C LYS A 109 3.19 12.23 6.82
N PRO A 110 2.59 13.17 6.07
CA PRO A 110 1.75 14.22 6.68
C PRO A 110 0.49 13.67 7.37
N VAL A 111 -0.15 12.66 6.77
CA VAL A 111 -1.37 12.05 7.32
C VAL A 111 -1.06 11.28 8.60
N MET A 112 0.01 10.50 8.61
CA MET A 112 0.47 9.77 9.79
C MET A 112 0.89 10.71 10.91
N LEU A 113 1.63 11.77 10.59
CA LEU A 113 2.02 12.78 11.57
C LEU A 113 0.79 13.38 12.26
N LYS A 114 -0.22 13.81 11.47
CA LYS A 114 -1.46 14.33 12.02
C LYS A 114 -2.15 13.33 12.96
N LYS A 115 -2.23 12.06 12.57
CA LYS A 115 -2.85 11.00 13.37
C LYS A 115 -2.11 10.72 14.69
N TYR A 116 -0.78 10.67 14.64
CA TYR A 116 0.01 10.46 15.85
C TYR A 116 0.01 11.69 16.76
N THR A 117 0.05 12.90 16.21
CA THR A 117 -0.13 14.13 16.98
C THR A 117 -1.47 14.12 17.71
N GLU A 118 -2.59 13.87 17.01
CA GLU A 118 -3.93 13.73 17.62
C GLU A 118 -3.94 12.68 18.77
N ALA A 119 -3.24 11.56 18.60
CA ALA A 119 -3.16 10.51 19.61
C ALA A 119 -2.33 10.92 20.84
N PHE A 120 -1.18 11.56 20.65
CA PHE A 120 -0.31 12.01 21.74
C PHE A 120 -0.81 13.28 22.43
N ASP A 121 -1.61 14.11 21.76
CA ASP A 121 -2.25 15.27 22.36
C ASP A 121 -3.17 14.86 23.51
N SER A 122 -3.79 13.69 23.41
CA SER A 122 -4.64 13.09 24.44
C SER A 122 -3.88 12.56 25.67
N ALA A 123 -2.53 12.53 25.65
CA ALA A 123 -1.73 12.09 26.79
C ALA A 123 -1.47 13.25 27.76
N SER A 124 -1.94 13.14 29.00
CA SER A 124 -1.78 14.17 30.04
C SER A 124 -0.38 14.20 30.69
N THR A 125 0.40 13.12 30.54
CA THR A 125 1.69 12.93 31.22
C THR A 125 2.91 13.44 30.45
N LEU A 126 2.71 13.98 29.24
CA LEU A 126 3.80 14.38 28.34
C LEU A 126 3.85 15.88 28.11
N THR A 127 5.06 16.44 28.10
CA THR A 127 5.28 17.84 27.68
C THR A 127 4.98 18.02 26.18
N ALA A 128 4.64 19.24 25.76
CA ALA A 128 4.39 19.54 24.34
C ALA A 128 5.58 19.16 23.43
N ALA A 129 6.81 19.34 23.93
CA ALA A 129 8.03 18.93 23.22
C ALA A 129 8.13 17.40 23.05
N GLN A 130 7.84 16.64 24.10
CA GLN A 130 7.83 15.17 24.05
C GLN A 130 6.73 14.64 23.12
N LYS A 131 5.51 15.20 23.18
CA LYS A 131 4.41 14.84 22.28
C LYS A 131 4.81 14.98 20.81
N LYS A 132 5.44 16.11 20.45
CA LYS A 132 5.90 16.38 19.08
C LYS A 132 7.05 15.45 18.67
N ALA A 133 7.99 15.17 19.57
CA ALA A 133 9.10 14.26 19.31
C ALA A 133 8.60 12.82 19.06
N TYR A 134 7.74 12.30 19.94
CA TYR A 134 7.18 10.95 19.78
C TYR A 134 6.28 10.84 18.55
N ALA A 135 5.41 11.82 18.28
CA ALA A 135 4.62 11.82 17.06
C ALA A 135 5.49 11.74 15.80
N THR A 136 6.61 12.46 15.79
CA THR A 136 7.57 12.46 14.68
C THR A 136 8.30 11.12 14.55
N GLU A 137 8.75 10.55 15.67
CA GLU A 137 9.44 9.26 15.71
C GLU A 137 8.53 8.12 15.22
N TYR A 138 7.33 8.01 15.79
CA TYR A 138 6.34 7.01 15.38
C TYR A 138 5.95 7.16 13.91
N THR A 139 5.79 8.40 13.43
CA THR A 139 5.56 8.67 12.00
C THR A 139 6.71 8.17 11.13
N ASN A 140 7.95 8.50 11.48
CA ASN A 140 9.12 8.09 10.70
C ASN A 140 9.27 6.57 10.69
N THR A 141 9.04 5.90 11.81
CA THR A 141 9.06 4.44 11.94
C THR A 141 7.95 3.78 11.12
N ALA A 142 6.72 4.31 11.18
CA ALA A 142 5.60 3.81 10.38
C ALA A 142 5.87 3.97 8.88
N VAL A 143 6.37 5.14 8.44
CA VAL A 143 6.72 5.41 7.04
C VAL A 143 7.85 4.50 6.57
N LYS A 144 8.91 4.33 7.37
CA LYS A 144 10.04 3.44 7.05
C LYS A 144 9.57 1.99 6.91
N THR A 145 8.76 1.52 7.85
CA THR A 145 8.16 0.18 7.81
C THR A 145 7.29 0.00 6.58
N MET A 146 6.47 0.98 6.21
CA MET A 146 5.65 0.94 5.00
C MET A 146 6.50 0.87 3.72
N ILE A 147 7.56 1.68 3.61
CA ILE A 147 8.48 1.66 2.46
C ILE A 147 9.19 0.32 2.36
N ASN A 148 9.71 -0.20 3.48
CA ASN A 148 10.36 -1.50 3.52
C ASN A 148 9.38 -2.60 3.13
N ASN A 149 8.11 -2.47 3.58
CA ASN A 149 7.09 -3.43 3.26
C ASN A 149 6.78 -3.47 1.76
N PHE A 150 6.60 -2.31 1.16
CA PHE A 150 6.43 -2.19 -0.28
C PHE A 150 7.64 -2.75 -1.07
N ASN A 151 8.86 -2.50 -0.57
CA ASN A 151 10.09 -2.89 -1.25
C ASN A 151 10.54 -4.34 -0.98
N TYR A 152 9.85 -5.05 -0.09
CA TYR A 152 10.19 -6.41 0.27
C TYR A 152 10.39 -7.29 -0.95
N LYS A 153 11.49 -8.04 -0.92
CA LYS A 153 11.82 -9.11 -1.84
C LYS A 153 11.63 -10.40 -1.06
N ALA A 154 10.72 -11.25 -1.52
CA ALA A 154 10.61 -12.61 -1.03
C ALA A 154 11.87 -13.39 -1.40
#